data_AF-A0AB37Z251-F1
#
_entry.id   AF-A0AB37Z251-F1
#
_cell.length_a   1.000
_cell.length_b   1.000
_cell.length_c   1.000
_cell.angle_alpha   90.00
_cell.angle_beta   90.00
_cell.angle_gamma   90.00
#
_symmetry.space_group_name_H-M   'P 1'
#
loop_
_entity.id
_entity.type
_entity.pdbx_description
1 polymer ?
#
loop_
_entity_poly.entity_id
_entity_poly.type
_entity_poly.pdbx_seq_one_letter_code
_entity_poly.pdbx_strand_id
1 'polypeptide(L)' 'MKVKELISELSKHDQDLEVICFTEDEKFLQENHLFRLIEIESINVVAGEKRRGDDGIPTLKLGSDGYSEKHVMINLLTDF' A
#
# COMPACT_ATOMS: atom_id res chain seq x y z
N MET A 1 8.10 3.90 -3.95
CA MET A 1 9.15 3.64 -2.95
C MET A 1 9.49 2.15 -2.96
N LYS A 2 10.78 1.79 -2.99
CA LYS A 2 11.26 0.40 -2.79
C LYS A 2 11.42 0.12 -1.29
N VAL A 3 11.46 -1.15 -0.89
CA VAL A 3 11.62 -1.56 0.52
C VAL A 3 12.82 -0.90 1.18
N LYS A 4 13.98 -0.88 0.53
CA LYS A 4 15.21 -0.27 1.07
C LYS A 4 15.07 1.24 1.34
N GLU A 5 14.29 1.95 0.53
CA GLU A 5 14.05 3.37 0.68
C GLU A 5 13.10 3.62 1.86
N LEU A 6 12.05 2.80 1.97
CA LEU A 6 11.12 2.84 3.10
C LEU A 6 11.83 2.56 4.43
N ILE A 7 12.66 1.52 4.50
CA ILE A 7 13.49 1.23 5.67
C ILE A 7 14.39 2.41 5.99
N SER A 8 15.03 3.02 4.99
CA SER A 8 15.90 4.17 5.19
C SER A 8 15.18 5.36 5.80
N GLU A 9 13.92 5.62 5.45
CA GLU A 9 13.14 6.71 6.06
C GLU A 9 12.66 6.34 7.47
N LEU A 10 12.08 5.15 7.65
CA LEU A 10 11.57 4.70 8.95
C LEU A 10 12.68 4.60 10.01
N SER A 11 13.88 4.17 9.60
CA SER A 11 15.03 4.02 10.50
C SER A 11 15.53 5.33 11.12
N LYS A 12 15.08 6.50 10.63
CA LYS A 12 15.42 7.81 11.18
C LYS A 12 14.56 8.20 12.40
N HIS A 13 13.51 7.45 12.67
CA HIS A 13 12.55 7.72 13.75
C HIS A 13 12.71 6.71 14.89
N ASP A 14 12.04 6.98 16.01
CA ASP A 14 11.98 6.05 17.14
C ASP A 14 11.24 4.77 16.72
N GLN A 15 11.86 3.61 16.96
CA GLN A 15 11.40 2.30 16.47
C GLN A 15 10.24 1.74 17.29
N ASP A 16 9.96 2.31 18.47
CA ASP A 16 8.83 1.93 19.30
C ASP A 16 7.54 2.71 18.94
N LEU A 17 7.63 3.66 18.00
CA LEU A 17 6.47 4.40 17.51
C LEU A 17 5.62 3.57 16.53
N GLU A 18 4.31 3.76 16.63
CA GLU A 18 3.35 3.20 15.69
C GLU A 18 3.42 3.91 14.33
N VAL A 19 3.32 3.13 13.25
CA VAL A 19 3.24 3.66 11.89
C VAL A 19 1.78 3.76 11.47
N ILE A 20 1.27 4.98 11.39
CA ILE A 20 -0.09 5.28 10.94
C ILE A 20 -0.06 5.80 9.50
N CYS A 21 -0.88 5.22 8.62
CA CYS A 21 -1.09 5.75 7.28
C CYS A 21 -2.28 6.72 7.29
N PHE A 22 -2.26 7.75 6.43
CA PHE A 22 -3.43 8.60 6.22
C PHE A 22 -3.58 8.97 4.75
N THR A 23 -4.79 9.36 4.36
CA THR A 23 -5.07 9.91 3.04
C THR A 23 -6.05 11.09 3.13
N GLU A 24 -5.85 12.07 2.25
CA GLU A 24 -6.76 13.19 2.01
C GLU A 24 -7.51 13.04 0.67
N ASP A 25 -7.36 11.89 -0.01
CA ASP A 25 -8.07 11.62 -1.26
C ASP A 25 -9.58 11.54 -1.00
N GLU A 26 -10.31 12.49 -1.57
CA GLU A 26 -11.76 12.69 -1.42
C GLU A 26 -12.58 11.41 -1.63
N LYS A 27 -12.11 10.48 -2.48
CA LYS A 27 -12.82 9.22 -2.75
C LYS A 27 -12.87 8.27 -1.55
N PHE A 28 -11.96 8.46 -0.59
CA PHE A 28 -11.83 7.60 0.58
C PHE A 28 -12.31 8.28 1.88
N LEU A 29 -12.64 9.58 1.83
CA LEU A 29 -13.09 10.35 2.98
C LEU A 29 -14.55 10.05 3.35
N GLN A 30 -14.84 10.06 4.65
CA GLN A 30 -16.21 10.10 5.15
C GLN A 30 -16.74 11.54 5.08
N GLU A 31 -18.06 11.70 5.02
CA GLU A 31 -18.69 13.01 4.89
C GLU A 31 -18.26 13.96 6.03
N ASN A 32 -17.80 15.16 5.68
CA ASN A 32 -17.28 16.18 6.61
C ASN A 32 -15.94 15.85 7.30
N HIS A 33 -15.16 14.89 6.81
CA HIS A 33 -13.79 14.63 7.29
C HIS A 33 -12.72 15.18 6.32
N LEU A 34 -11.60 15.66 6.87
CA LEU A 34 -10.48 16.21 6.09
C LEU A 34 -9.44 15.16 5.66
N PHE A 35 -9.30 14.10 6.45
CA PHE A 35 -8.42 12.97 6.18
C PHE A 35 -9.01 11.71 6.77
N ARG A 36 -8.53 10.55 6.31
CA ARG A 36 -8.85 9.25 6.89
C ARG A 36 -7.59 8.55 7.36
N LEU A 37 -7.63 8.05 8.59
CA LEU A 37 -6.60 7.18 9.14
C LEU A 37 -6.76 5.75 8.62
N ILE A 38 -5.62 5.10 8.41
CA ILE A 38 -5.51 3.78 7.81
C ILE A 38 -4.41 3.03 8.56
N GLU A 39 -4.71 1.80 8.98
CA GLU A 39 -3.75 0.94 9.67
C GLU A 39 -3.15 -0.10 8.74
N ILE A 40 -1.91 -0.50 9.04
CA ILE A 40 -1.24 -1.61 8.36
C ILE A 40 -1.65 -2.90 9.07
N GLU A 41 -2.50 -3.69 8.42
CA GLU A 41 -2.90 -5.00 8.95
C GLU A 41 -1.81 -6.05 8.73
N SER A 42 -1.26 -6.10 7.52
CA SER A 42 -0.24 -7.10 7.17
C SER A 42 0.64 -6.65 6.01
N ILE A 43 1.83 -7.25 5.91
CA ILE A 43 2.77 -7.02 4.82
C ILE A 43 3.15 -8.37 4.23
N ASN A 44 2.92 -8.53 2.93
CA ASN A 44 3.13 -9.80 2.22
C ASN A 44 4.00 -9.58 0.98
N VAL A 45 4.73 -10.62 0.57
CA VAL A 45 5.40 -10.64 -0.74
C VAL A 45 4.54 -11.43 -1.70
N VAL A 46 4.14 -10.79 -2.80
CA VAL A 46 3.34 -11.41 -3.85
C VAL A 46 4.10 -11.39 -5.17
N ALA A 47 3.88 -12.40 -6.00
CA ALA A 47 4.29 -12.38 -7.41
C ALA A 47 3.12 -11.82 -8.23
N GLY A 48 3.41 -10.84 -9.08
CA GLY A 48 2.39 -10.30 -9.97
C GLY A 48 2.97 -9.50 -11.13
N GLU A 49 2.11 -9.27 -12.12
CA GLU A 49 2.42 -8.48 -13.30
C GLU A 49 1.58 -7.21 -13.29
N LYS A 50 2.25 -6.05 -13.34
CA LYS A 50 1.56 -4.76 -13.47
C LYS A 50 1.02 -4.65 -14.89
N ARG A 51 -0.27 -4.36 -15.00
CA ARG A 51 -0.93 -4.18 -16.30
C ARG A 51 -1.98 -3.09 -16.20
N ARG A 52 -2.56 -2.71 -17.34
CA ARG A 52 -3.82 -1.98 -17.36
C ARG A 52 -4.93 -2.95 -17.69
N GLY A 53 -6.07 -2.82 -17.02
CA GLY A 53 -7.28 -3.54 -17.41
C GLY A 53 -7.79 -3.04 -18.75
N ASP A 54 -8.79 -3.73 -19.31
CA ASP A 54 -9.47 -3.32 -20.54
C ASP A 54 -10.20 -1.97 -20.36
N ASP A 55 -10.48 -1.60 -19.10
CA ASP A 55 -10.98 -0.30 -18.65
C ASP A 55 -9.90 0.79 -18.56
N GLY A 56 -8.64 0.46 -18.85
CA GLY A 56 -7.49 1.35 -18.75
C GLY A 56 -6.97 1.55 -17.32
N ILE A 57 -7.60 0.94 -16.30
CA ILE A 57 -7.25 1.12 -14.90
C ILE A 57 -5.96 0.35 -14.57
N PRO A 58 -4.94 0.98 -13.96
CA PRO A 58 -3.77 0.27 -13.47
C PRO A 58 -4.16 -0.81 -12.46
N THR A 59 -3.72 -2.03 -12.69
CA THR A 59 -4.02 -3.18 -11.84
C THR A 59 -2.81 -4.09 -11.71
N LEU A 60 -2.87 -5.04 -10.78
CA LEU A 60 -1.86 -6.06 -10.57
C LEU A 60 -2.49 -7.44 -10.78
N LYS A 61 -2.05 -8.16 -11.80
CA LYS A 61 -2.43 -9.56 -11.99
C LYS A 61 -1.56 -10.42 -11.08
N LEU A 62 -2.17 -11.05 -10.07
CA LEU A 62 -1.45 -11.96 -9.17
C LEU A 62 -1.19 -13.30 -9.85
N GLY A 63 -0.05 -13.91 -9.52
CA GLY A 63 0.38 -15.19 -10.06
C GLY A 63 1.84 -15.17 -10.52
N SER A 64 2.41 -16.36 -10.67
CA SER A 64 3.82 -16.55 -11.05
C SER A 64 4.03 -16.84 -12.54
N ASP A 65 2.97 -16.90 -13.33
CA ASP A 65 3.04 -17.33 -14.73
C ASP A 65 3.55 -16.19 -15.62
N GLY A 66 4.60 -16.45 -16.41
CA GLY A 66 5.15 -15.49 -17.37
C GLY A 66 6.08 -14.43 -16.74
N TYR A 67 5.90 -13.15 -17.11
CA TYR A 67 6.76 -12.02 -16.74
C TYR A 67 6.42 -11.41 -15.37
N SER A 68 6.14 -12.26 -14.37
CA SER A 68 5.79 -11.79 -13.03
C SER A 68 7.00 -11.26 -12.25
N GLU A 69 6.78 -10.20 -11.47
CA GLU A 69 7.77 -9.63 -10.55
C GLU A 69 7.31 -9.77 -9.10
N LYS A 70 8.28 -9.83 -8.17
CA LYS A 70 7.99 -9.80 -6.74
C LYS A 70 7.68 -8.38 -6.29
N HIS A 71 6.60 -8.23 -5.55
CA HIS A 71 6.19 -6.97 -4.94
C HIS A 71 5.91 -7.16 -3.46
N VAL A 72 6.32 -6.18 -2.64
CA VAL A 72 5.79 -6.06 -1.28
C VAL A 72 4.43 -5.39 -1.38
N MET A 73 3.42 -6.04 -0.83
CA MET A 73 2.05 -5.55 -0.76
C MET A 73 1.70 -5.34 0.71
N ILE A 74 1.25 -4.14 1.02
CA ILE A 74 0.80 -3.76 2.36
C ILE A 74 -0.72 -3.82 2.33
N ASN A 75 -1.31 -4.68 3.16
CA ASN A 75 -2.75 -4.70 3.35
C ASN A 75 -3.12 -3.61 4.35
N LEU A 76 -4.11 -2.82 3.98
CA LEU A 76 -4.51 -1.63 4.70
C LEU A 76 -5.97 -1.80 5.15
N LEU A 77 -6.24 -1.50 6.41
CA LEU A 77 -7.59 -1.49 6.96
C LEU A 77 -7.98 -0.06 7.36
N THR A 78 -9.23 0.26 7.08
CA THR A 78 -9.90 1.44 7.60
C THR A 78 -10.85 1.01 8.70
N ASP A 79 -11.10 1.89 9.66
CA ASP A 79 -12.08 1.70 10.74
C ASP A 79 -11.69 0.52 11.66
N PHE A 80 -10.58 0.71 12.39
CA PHE A 80 -10.07 -0.20 13.42
C PHE A 80 -11.02 -0.39 14.60
#